data_AF-A0A6U1TXW5-F1
#
_entry.id   AF-A0A6U1TXW5-F1
#
_cell.length_a   1.000
_cell.length_b   1.000
_cell.length_c   1.000
_cell.angle_alpha   90.00
_cell.angle_beta   90.00
_cell.angle_gamma   90.00
#
_symmetry.space_group_name_H-M   'P 1'
#
loop_
_entity.id
_entity.type
_entity.pdbx_description
1 polymer ?
#
loop_
_entity_poly.entity_id
_entity_poly.type
_entity_poly.pdbx_seq_one_letter_code
_entity_poly.pdbx_strand_id
1 'polypeptide(L)'
;MREQARTGGLMLLPNLQEHLQQLRGKKSNRISKNDIELAIKKMRALGNGFDIIKIGSKKLVQSIPYELSTDHMTVMALAQDSHYVTASQLQEAGWTKDRIRITLNQLLGEGMVWVDDQASEREYWFPSLLSE
;
A
#
# COMPACT_ATOMS: atom_id res chain seq x y z
N MET A 1 3.75 -11.81 -7.38
CA MET A 1 4.60 -11.46 -6.22
C MET A 1 4.17 -12.35 -5.06
N ARG A 2 5.09 -13.03 -4.35
CA ARG A 2 4.70 -13.98 -3.27
C ARG A 2 3.83 -13.35 -2.18
N GLU A 3 3.86 -12.03 -2.03
CA GLU A 3 3.10 -11.29 -1.02
C GLU A 3 1.76 -10.73 -1.49
N GLN A 4 1.32 -11.05 -2.71
CA GLN A 4 0.05 -10.55 -3.27
C GLN A 4 -1.15 -10.84 -2.38
N ALA A 5 -1.22 -12.03 -1.79
CA ALA A 5 -2.30 -12.42 -0.88
C ALA A 5 -2.24 -11.68 0.47
N ARG A 6 -1.08 -11.11 0.83
CA ARG A 6 -0.85 -10.44 2.12
C ARG A 6 -1.12 -8.94 2.05
N THR A 7 -0.75 -8.29 0.95
CA THR A 7 -0.76 -6.81 0.86
C THR A 7 -1.70 -6.24 -0.20
N GLY A 8 -2.53 -7.08 -0.84
CA GLY A 8 -3.39 -6.66 -1.96
C GLY A 8 -2.61 -6.22 -3.20
N GLY A 9 -1.34 -6.65 -3.33
CA GLY A 9 -0.49 -6.31 -4.47
C GLY A 9 0.21 -4.94 -4.36
N LEU A 10 0.18 -4.31 -3.18
CA LEU A 10 0.91 -3.08 -2.88
C LEU A 10 2.16 -3.36 -2.04
N MET A 11 3.26 -2.66 -2.30
CA MET A 11 4.49 -2.77 -1.51
C MET A 11 5.23 -1.44 -1.44
N LEU A 12 5.77 -1.09 -0.27
CA LEU A 12 6.64 0.07 -0.13
C LEU A 12 7.88 -0.03 -1.04
N LEU A 13 8.22 1.05 -1.73
CA LEU A 13 9.39 1.11 -2.62
C LEU A 13 10.71 0.72 -1.90
N PRO A 14 10.97 1.14 -0.64
CA PRO A 14 12.11 0.63 0.14
C PRO A 14 12.10 -0.89 0.32
N ASN A 15 10.98 -1.49 0.72
CA ASN A 15 10.89 -2.94 0.94
C ASN A 15 11.16 -3.70 -0.37
N LEU A 16 10.64 -3.21 -1.50
CA LEU A 16 10.93 -3.78 -2.81
C LEU A 16 12.43 -3.69 -3.15
N GLN A 17 13.07 -2.55 -2.86
CA GLN A 17 14.50 -2.38 -3.10
C GLN A 17 15.32 -3.40 -2.30
N GLU A 18 15.02 -3.58 -1.02
CA GLU A 18 15.70 -4.54 -0.16
C GLU A 18 15.48 -5.98 -0.65
N HIS A 19 14.24 -6.32 -0.99
CA HIS A 19 13.91 -7.64 -1.52
C HIS A 19 14.67 -7.95 -2.82
N LEU A 20 14.70 -7.01 -3.77
CA LEU A 20 15.45 -7.18 -5.02
C LEU A 20 16.97 -7.29 -4.77
N GLN A 21 17.50 -6.55 -3.80
CA GLN A 21 18.91 -6.61 -3.44
C GLN A 21 19.29 -7.98 -2.84
N GLN A 22 18.42 -8.55 -2.01
CA GLN A 22 18.58 -9.89 -1.45
C GLN A 22 18.57 -10.97 -2.55
N LEU A 23 17.63 -10.88 -3.50
CA LEU A 23 17.51 -11.83 -4.62
C LEU A 23 18.73 -11.84 -5.54
N ARG A 24 19.38 -10.69 -5.77
CA ARG A 24 20.59 -10.61 -6.62
C ARG A 24 21.87 -11.11 -5.94
N GLY A 25 21.87 -11.26 -4.61
CA GLY A 25 23.03 -11.71 -3.83
C GLY A 25 24.11 -10.65 -3.60
N LYS A 26 25.02 -10.92 -2.64
CA LYS A 26 25.99 -9.97 -2.06
C LYS A 26 27.04 -9.40 -3.04
N LYS A 27 27.26 -10.03 -4.20
CA LYS A 27 28.26 -9.61 -5.20
C LYS A 27 27.68 -8.75 -6.32
N SER A 28 26.38 -8.45 -6.27
CA SER A 28 25.71 -7.65 -7.29
C SER A 28 25.80 -6.15 -7.00
N ASN A 29 25.73 -5.35 -8.07
CA ASN A 29 25.65 -3.89 -7.94
C ASN A 29 24.43 -3.48 -7.11
N ARG A 30 24.59 -2.41 -6.33
CA ARG A 30 23.51 -1.81 -5.56
C ARG A 30 22.40 -1.32 -6.49
N ILE A 31 21.16 -1.66 -6.16
CA ILE A 31 19.97 -1.14 -6.84
C ILE A 31 19.56 0.15 -6.15
N SER A 32 19.46 1.26 -6.90
CA SER A 32 18.90 2.52 -6.38
C SER A 32 17.38 2.55 -6.55
N LYS A 33 16.69 3.41 -5.77
CA LYS A 33 15.25 3.65 -5.94
C LYS A 33 14.92 4.14 -7.36
N ASN A 34 15.78 5.01 -7.92
CA ASN A 34 15.60 5.54 -9.28
C ASN A 34 15.67 4.43 -10.34
N ASP A 35 16.53 3.41 -10.15
CA ASP A 35 16.59 2.26 -11.07
C ASP A 35 15.27 1.50 -11.11
N ILE A 36 14.63 1.32 -9.95
CA ILE A 36 13.33 0.65 -9.83
C ILE A 36 12.24 1.50 -10.49
N GLU A 37 12.22 2.81 -10.22
CA GLU A 37 11.23 3.73 -10.82
C GLU A 37 11.33 3.76 -12.35
N LEU A 38 12.55 3.82 -12.88
CA LEU A 38 12.81 3.76 -14.32
C LEU A 38 12.43 2.40 -14.92
N ALA A 39 12.70 1.30 -14.22
CA ALA A 39 12.32 -0.03 -14.66
C ALA A 39 10.80 -0.16 -14.77
N ILE A 40 10.05 0.28 -13.75
CA ILE A 40 8.57 0.26 -13.78
C ILE A 40 8.04 1.12 -14.92
N LYS A 41 8.58 2.33 -15.11
CA LYS A 41 8.20 3.21 -16.21
C LYS A 41 8.41 2.55 -17.58
N LYS A 42 9.52 1.82 -17.77
CA LYS A 42 9.79 1.07 -19.00
C LYS A 42 8.86 -0.14 -19.17
N MET A 43 8.56 -0.85 -18.08
CA MET A 43 7.63 -1.98 -18.10
C MET A 43 6.21 -1.57 -18.49
N ARG A 44 5.78 -0.35 -18.19
CA ARG A 44 4.47 0.17 -18.61
C ARG A 44 4.28 0.12 -20.14
N ALA A 45 5.35 0.22 -20.93
CA ALA A 45 5.29 0.06 -22.38
C ALA A 45 5.00 -1.40 -22.84
N LEU A 46 5.21 -2.37 -21.96
CA LEU A 46 4.95 -3.80 -22.20
C LEU A 46 3.55 -4.24 -21.73
N GLY A 47 2.78 -3.34 -21.10
CA GLY A 47 1.42 -3.60 -20.62
C GLY A 47 1.16 -3.08 -19.20
N ASN A 48 -0.10 -3.20 -18.76
CA ASN A 48 -0.54 -2.80 -17.42
C ASN A 48 -0.31 -3.93 -16.42
N GLY A 49 0.85 -3.94 -15.77
CA GLY A 49 1.15 -4.89 -14.70
C GLY A 49 1.82 -4.27 -13.47
N PHE A 50 2.48 -3.13 -13.62
CA PHE A 50 3.13 -2.43 -12.52
C PHE A 50 2.90 -0.94 -12.59
N ASP A 51 2.65 -0.33 -11.44
CA ASP A 51 2.55 1.12 -11.30
C ASP A 51 3.19 1.61 -10.01
N ILE A 52 3.40 2.92 -9.93
CA ILE A 52 3.89 3.60 -8.73
C ILE A 52 2.81 4.57 -8.27
N ILE A 53 2.29 4.31 -7.09
CA ILE A 53 1.34 5.19 -6.42
C ILE A 53 2.05 5.97 -5.32
N LYS A 54 1.60 7.20 -5.09
CA LYS A 54 2.10 8.03 -4.00
C LYS A 54 1.00 8.17 -2.94
N ILE A 55 1.28 7.70 -1.74
CA ILE A 55 0.39 7.79 -0.58
C ILE A 55 1.07 8.67 0.46
N GLY A 56 0.52 9.86 0.68
CA GLY A 56 1.14 10.88 1.53
C GLY A 56 2.58 11.18 1.10
N SER A 57 3.54 10.88 1.97
CA SER A 57 4.98 11.04 1.70
C SER A 57 5.65 9.79 1.11
N LYS A 58 4.98 8.63 1.14
CA LYS A 58 5.55 7.33 0.76
C LYS A 58 5.19 6.97 -0.69
N LYS A 59 6.09 6.25 -1.37
CA LYS A 59 5.85 5.64 -2.68
C LYS A 59 5.62 4.14 -2.51
N LEU A 60 4.54 3.64 -3.09
CA LEU A 60 4.25 2.21 -3.15
C LEU A 60 4.27 1.76 -4.61
N VAL A 61 4.73 0.54 -4.81
CA VAL A 61 4.65 -0.18 -6.08
C VAL A 61 3.40 -1.05 -6.05
N GLN A 62 2.59 -0.88 -7.08
CA GLN A 62 1.39 -1.66 -7.34
C GLN A 62 1.70 -2.73 -8.38
N SER A 63 1.32 -3.98 -8.12
CA SER A 63 1.53 -5.13 -9.01
C SER A 63 0.25 -5.74 -9.58
N ILE A 64 -0.91 -5.24 -9.14
CA ILE A 64 -2.24 -5.63 -9.62
C ILE A 64 -2.94 -4.34 -10.02
N PRO A 65 -3.51 -4.25 -11.24
CA PRO A 65 -4.26 -3.07 -11.65
C PRO A 65 -5.53 -2.95 -10.81
N TYR A 66 -5.44 -2.17 -9.73
CA TYR A 66 -6.57 -1.80 -8.89
C TYR A 66 -6.70 -0.29 -8.90
N GLU A 67 -7.88 0.22 -9.23
CA GLU A 67 -8.14 1.66 -9.21
C GLU A 67 -8.39 2.12 -7.77
N LEU A 68 -7.34 2.66 -7.15
CA LEU A 68 -7.47 3.34 -5.87
C LEU A 68 -8.18 4.68 -6.09
N SER A 69 -9.39 4.79 -5.55
CA SER A 69 -10.12 6.06 -5.50
C SER A 69 -9.38 7.07 -4.62
N THR A 70 -9.73 8.36 -4.77
CA THR A 70 -9.23 9.44 -3.91
C THR A 70 -9.48 9.15 -2.43
N ASP A 71 -10.61 8.49 -2.12
CA ASP A 71 -10.97 8.12 -0.76
C ASP A 71 -10.03 7.05 -0.22
N HIS A 72 -9.76 6.00 -1.00
CA HIS A 72 -8.79 4.97 -0.63
C HIS A 72 -7.42 5.57 -0.35
N MET A 73 -6.94 6.45 -1.26
CA MET A 73 -5.66 7.12 -1.10
C MET A 73 -5.60 8.00 0.16
N THR A 74 -6.70 8.67 0.50
CA THR A 74 -6.79 9.53 1.68
C THR A 74 -6.74 8.71 2.97
N VAL A 75 -7.49 7.61 3.05
CA VAL A 75 -7.47 6.71 4.21
C VAL A 75 -6.07 6.10 4.40
N MET A 76 -5.44 5.63 3.33
CA MET A 76 -4.08 5.10 3.40
C MET A 76 -3.06 6.19 3.80
N ALA A 77 -3.27 7.44 3.41
CA ALA A 77 -2.41 8.55 3.82
C ALA A 77 -2.55 8.86 5.31
N LEU A 78 -3.75 8.73 5.88
CA LEU A 78 -3.97 8.86 7.33
C LEU A 78 -3.28 7.72 8.10
N ALA A 79 -3.29 6.50 7.55
CA ALA A 79 -2.56 5.35 8.10
C ALA A 79 -1.06 5.35 7.82
N GLN A 80 -0.48 6.37 7.15
CA GLN A 80 0.93 6.27 6.71
C GLN A 80 1.92 6.09 7.88
N ASP A 81 1.61 6.64 9.05
CA ASP A 81 2.50 6.65 10.22
C ASP A 81 2.10 5.62 11.28
N SER A 82 0.79 5.43 11.52
CA SER A 82 0.25 4.44 12.46
C SER A 82 0.14 3.03 11.87
N HIS A 83 0.15 2.89 10.54
CA HIS A 83 -0.12 1.66 9.78
C HIS A 83 -1.56 1.15 9.83
N TYR A 84 -2.42 1.76 10.65
CA TYR A 84 -3.84 1.47 10.74
C TYR A 84 -4.66 2.76 10.82
N VAL A 85 -5.96 2.65 10.57
CA VAL A 85 -6.95 3.69 10.88
C VAL A 85 -8.08 3.12 11.74
N THR A 86 -8.76 3.98 12.48
CA THR A 86 -10.05 3.65 13.11
C THR A 86 -11.19 4.45 12.48
N ALA A 87 -12.43 4.00 12.71
CA ALA A 87 -13.61 4.72 12.22
C ALA A 87 -13.72 6.10 12.88
N SER A 88 -13.36 6.20 14.17
CA SER A 88 -13.35 7.48 14.90
C SER A 88 -12.37 8.48 14.29
N GLN A 89 -11.16 8.05 13.94
CA GLN A 89 -10.15 8.92 13.29
C GLN A 89 -10.67 9.49 11.95
N LEU A 90 -11.35 8.66 11.16
CA LEU A 90 -11.94 9.12 9.89
C LEU A 90 -13.11 10.09 10.13
N GLN A 91 -13.90 9.86 11.18
CA GLN A 91 -14.98 10.76 11.55
C GLN A 91 -14.46 12.11 12.05
N GLU A 92 -13.37 12.13 12.82
CA GLU A 92 -12.66 13.35 13.25
C GLU A 92 -12.05 14.11 12.08
N ALA A 93 -11.62 13.40 11.03
CA ALA A 93 -11.20 13.99 9.75
C ALA A 93 -12.37 14.55 8.91
N GLY A 94 -13.60 14.56 9.45
CA GLY A 94 -14.78 15.15 8.83
C GLY A 94 -15.55 14.22 7.88
N TRP A 95 -15.30 12.91 7.92
CA TRP A 95 -16.00 11.97 7.04
C TRP A 95 -17.36 11.57 7.61
N THR A 96 -18.34 11.39 6.72
CA THR A 96 -19.65 10.86 7.09
C THR A 96 -19.55 9.35 7.37
N LYS A 97 -20.40 8.85 8.28
CA LYS A 97 -20.42 7.42 8.65
C LYS A 97 -20.61 6.50 7.44
N ASP A 98 -21.45 6.89 6.48
CA ASP A 98 -21.65 6.12 5.25
C ASP A 98 -20.41 6.09 4.36
N ARG A 99 -19.73 7.23 4.19
CA ARG A 99 -18.47 7.29 3.43
C ARG A 99 -17.42 6.37 4.05
N ILE A 100 -17.24 6.45 5.37
CA ILE A 100 -16.32 5.59 6.12
C ILE A 100 -16.64 4.11 5.88
N ARG A 101 -17.91 3.72 6.09
CA ARG A 101 -18.36 2.33 5.92
C ARG A 101 -18.14 1.81 4.50
N ILE A 102 -18.48 2.60 3.49
CA ILE A 102 -18.31 2.21 2.08
C ILE A 102 -16.83 2.04 1.74
N THR A 103 -15.99 3.02 2.08
CA THR A 103 -14.56 2.99 1.77
C THR A 103 -13.84 1.83 2.47
N LEU A 104 -14.12 1.61 3.77
CA LEU A 104 -13.50 0.50 4.52
C LEU A 104 -13.96 -0.86 4.01
N ASN A 105 -15.25 -1.02 3.69
CA ASN A 105 -15.76 -2.28 3.13
C ASN A 105 -15.15 -2.59 1.75
N GLN A 106 -14.94 -1.57 0.91
CA GLN A 106 -14.23 -1.75 -0.36
C GLN A 106 -12.79 -2.21 -0.12
N LEU A 107 -12.04 -1.51 0.74
CA LEU A 107 -10.66 -1.87 1.05
C LEU A 107 -10.52 -3.28 1.64
N LEU A 108 -11.48 -3.71 2.46
CA LEU A 108 -11.57 -5.08 2.97
C LEU A 108 -11.89 -6.09 1.86
N GLY A 109 -12.84 -5.79 0.98
CA GLY A 109 -13.24 -6.65 -0.12
C GLY A 109 -12.10 -6.96 -1.10
N GLU A 110 -11.18 -6.01 -1.25
CA GLU A 110 -9.97 -6.15 -2.08
C GLU A 110 -8.80 -6.81 -1.36
N GLY A 111 -8.94 -7.14 -0.06
CA GLY A 111 -7.88 -7.75 0.73
C GLY A 111 -6.70 -6.81 1.01
N MET A 112 -6.88 -5.49 0.92
CA MET A 112 -5.85 -4.50 1.21
C MET A 112 -5.74 -4.15 2.70
N VAL A 113 -6.77 -4.50 3.48
CA VAL A 113 -6.91 -4.14 4.89
C VAL A 113 -7.17 -5.38 5.72
N TRP A 114 -6.56 -5.43 6.91
CA TRP A 114 -6.85 -6.42 7.94
C TRP A 114 -7.61 -5.77 9.09
N VAL A 115 -8.50 -6.52 9.72
CA VAL A 115 -9.26 -6.05 10.88
C VAL A 115 -8.60 -6.58 12.15
N ASP A 116 -8.33 -5.68 13.09
CA ASP A 116 -7.99 -6.04 14.46
C ASP A 116 -9.11 -5.58 15.42
N ASP A 117 -9.69 -6.54 16.12
CA ASP A 117 -10.76 -6.36 17.11
C ASP A 117 -10.25 -6.51 18.56
N GLN A 118 -8.93 -6.62 18.76
CA GLN A 118 -8.33 -6.80 20.09
C GLN A 118 -8.07 -5.48 20.83
N ALA A 119 -8.10 -4.35 20.11
CA ALA A 119 -7.93 -3.01 20.65
C ALA A 119 -9.26 -2.46 21.25
N SER A 120 -9.19 -1.26 21.84
CA SER A 120 -10.37 -0.58 22.40
C SER A 120 -11.40 -0.18 21.33
N GLU A 121 -10.93 0.08 20.11
CA GLU A 121 -11.74 0.32 18.92
C GLU A 121 -11.25 -0.63 17.82
N ARG A 122 -12.14 -1.01 16.91
CA ARG A 122 -11.76 -1.77 15.71
C ARG A 122 -10.74 -1.00 14.88
N GLU A 123 -9.58 -1.61 14.66
CA GLU A 123 -8.49 -1.06 13.87
C GLU A 123 -8.45 -1.70 12.48
N TYR A 124 -8.22 -0.88 11.47
CA TYR A 124 -8.12 -1.28 10.07
C TYR A 124 -6.67 -1.12 9.63
N TRP A 125 -5.93 -2.23 9.66
CA TRP A 125 -4.50 -2.31 9.40
C TRP A 125 -4.19 -2.42 7.91
N PHE A 126 -3.14 -1.74 7.46
CA PHE A 126 -2.65 -1.78 6.08
C PHE A 126 -1.30 -2.51 6.02
N PRO A 127 -1.28 -3.82 5.71
CA PRO A 127 -0.04 -4.59 5.65
C PRO A 127 0.97 -4.00 4.66
N SER A 128 0.49 -3.37 3.59
CA SER A 128 1.33 -2.72 2.58
C SER A 128 2.09 -1.50 3.09
N LEU A 129 1.69 -0.92 4.23
CA LEU A 129 2.36 0.22 4.87
C LEU A 129 3.33 -0.19 5.98
N LEU A 130 3.36 -1.48 6.36
CA LEU A 130 4.33 -2.00 7.31
C LEU A 130 5.72 -2.01 6.66
N SER A 131 6.68 -1.36 7.31
CA SER A 131 8.10 -1.56 7.00
C SER A 131 8.54 -2.81 7.75
N GLU A 132 8.92 -3.86 7.01
CA GLU A 132 9.68 -4.99 7.54
C GLU A 132 11.18 -4.65 7.56
#